data_AF-A0A0G4L5S5-F1
#
_entry.id   AF-A0A0G4L5S5-F1
#
_cell.length_a   1.000
_cell.length_b   1.000
_cell.length_c   1.000
_cell.angle_alpha   90.00
_cell.angle_beta   90.00
_cell.angle_gamma   90.00
#
_symmetry.space_group_name_H-M   'P 1'
#
loop_
_entity.id
_entity.type
_entity.pdbx_description
1 polymer ?
#
loop_
_entity_poly.entity_id
_entity_poly.type
_entity_poly.pdbx_seq_one_letter_code
_entity_poly.pdbx_strand_id
1 'polypeptide(L)'
;MDPTLPAPDYVTEKQFWWPWNKFCLPPDALYTTLHERFNTRSSTIQEPSAFHRDVVECANNSSTVEEFYNKLAGRKSERINEIDAAWTDRGILFGILVKRISTKELRCLSASDVCLAIGSR
;
A
#
# COMPACT_ATOMS: atom_id res chain seq x y z
N MET A 1 8.74 14.15 -11.19
CA MET A 1 7.63 14.18 -12.16
C MET A 1 6.79 15.36 -11.76
N ASP A 2 6.69 16.39 -12.59
CA ASP A 2 5.63 17.39 -12.48
C ASP A 2 4.52 16.93 -13.42
N PRO A 3 3.59 16.07 -12.98
CA PRO A 3 2.45 15.76 -13.79
C PRO A 3 1.60 17.01 -13.76
N THR A 4 1.52 17.75 -14.86
CA THR A 4 0.42 18.69 -15.07
C THR A 4 -0.85 17.94 -14.75
N LEU A 5 -1.42 18.23 -13.58
CA LEU A 5 -2.64 17.62 -13.13
C LEU A 5 -3.66 17.87 -14.25
N PRO A 6 -4.45 16.86 -14.64
CA PRO A 6 -5.57 17.15 -15.52
C PRO A 6 -6.34 18.29 -14.85
N ALA A 7 -6.67 19.31 -15.63
CA ALA A 7 -7.50 20.44 -15.19
C ALA A 7 -8.90 20.18 -15.73
N PRO A 8 -9.61 19.18 -15.20
CA PRO A 8 -10.87 18.74 -15.75
C PRO A 8 -11.93 19.75 -15.32
N ASP A 9 -13.05 19.77 -16.01
CA ASP A 9 -14.21 20.41 -15.45
C ASP A 9 -14.77 19.51 -14.35
N TYR A 10 -14.39 19.81 -13.10
CA TYR A 10 -14.81 19.07 -11.91
C TYR A 10 -16.33 19.07 -11.67
N VAL A 11 -17.11 19.87 -12.41
CA VAL A 11 -18.57 19.91 -12.32
C VAL A 11 -19.21 19.00 -13.37
N THR A 12 -18.72 19.01 -14.61
CA THR A 12 -19.32 18.25 -15.71
C THR A 12 -18.72 16.84 -15.87
N GLU A 13 -17.45 16.67 -15.54
CA GLU A 13 -16.73 15.39 -15.65
C GLU A 13 -16.92 14.55 -14.39
N LYS A 14 -18.00 13.77 -14.37
CA LYS A 14 -18.41 12.96 -13.21
C LYS A 14 -17.32 12.02 -12.69
N GLN A 15 -16.40 11.54 -13.52
CA GLN A 15 -15.31 10.68 -13.04
C GLN A 15 -14.30 11.39 -12.12
N PHE A 16 -14.24 12.72 -12.17
CA PHE A 16 -13.37 13.54 -11.34
C PHE A 16 -14.11 14.23 -10.19
N TRP A 17 -15.44 14.17 -10.20
CA TRP A 17 -16.27 14.80 -9.17
C TRP A 17 -16.13 14.09 -7.82
N TRP A 18 -16.13 14.90 -6.77
CA TRP A 18 -16.29 14.49 -5.37
C TRP A 18 -16.95 15.67 -4.63
N PRO A 19 -17.57 15.49 -3.46
CA PRO A 19 -18.33 16.56 -2.79
C PRO A 19 -17.42 17.54 -2.02
N TRP A 20 -16.48 18.19 -2.73
CA TRP A 20 -15.50 19.15 -2.18
C TRP A 20 -16.15 20.38 -1.52
N ASN A 21 -17.21 20.87 -2.16
CA ASN A 21 -17.97 22.05 -1.74
C ASN A 21 -18.59 21.88 -0.35
N LYS A 22 -18.96 20.64 0.04
CA LYS A 22 -19.48 20.29 1.36
C LYS A 22 -18.52 20.65 2.49
N PHE A 23 -17.22 20.66 2.22
CA PHE A 23 -16.18 20.91 3.21
C PHE A 23 -15.41 22.21 2.97
N CYS A 24 -15.91 23.07 2.08
CA CYS A 24 -15.23 24.30 1.66
C CYS A 24 -13.79 24.06 1.17
N LEU A 25 -13.54 22.90 0.55
CA LEU A 25 -12.24 22.56 -0.03
C LEU A 25 -12.22 22.86 -1.53
N PRO A 26 -11.08 23.21 -2.12
CA PRO A 26 -11.02 23.37 -3.56
C PRO A 26 -11.10 21.99 -4.24
N PRO A 27 -11.65 21.90 -5.47
CA PRO A 27 -11.87 20.62 -6.15
C PRO A 27 -10.57 19.85 -6.44
N ASP A 28 -9.48 20.57 -6.69
CA ASP A 28 -8.14 20.04 -6.92
C ASP A 28 -7.47 19.51 -5.65
N ALA A 29 -8.03 19.75 -4.46
CA ALA A 29 -7.52 19.24 -3.18
C ALA A 29 -7.35 17.71 -3.20
N LEU A 30 -8.19 17.00 -3.95
CA LEU A 30 -8.08 15.55 -4.12
C LEU A 30 -6.72 15.12 -4.69
N TYR A 31 -6.15 15.91 -5.59
CA TYR A 31 -4.87 15.62 -6.25
C TYR A 31 -3.68 16.34 -5.61
N THR A 32 -3.94 17.33 -4.76
CA THR A 32 -2.92 18.12 -4.08
C THR A 32 -2.90 17.79 -2.58
N THR A 33 -3.57 18.61 -1.76
CA THR A 33 -3.48 18.58 -0.30
C THR A 33 -3.97 17.26 0.33
N LEU A 34 -5.05 16.67 -0.19
CA LEU A 34 -5.55 15.38 0.29
C LEU A 34 -4.65 14.24 -0.15
N HIS A 35 -4.14 14.28 -1.38
CA HIS A 35 -3.21 13.27 -1.90
C HIS A 35 -1.92 13.23 -1.07
N GLU A 36 -1.32 14.40 -0.85
CA GLU A 36 -0.10 14.54 -0.07
C GLU A 36 -0.31 14.08 1.38
N ARG A 37 -1.41 14.49 2.01
CA ARG A 37 -1.66 14.18 3.41
C ARG A 37 -2.07 12.73 3.64
N PHE A 38 -2.96 12.20 2.80
CA PHE A 38 -3.65 10.93 3.07
C PHE A 38 -3.26 9.78 2.14
N ASN A 39 -2.74 10.04 0.94
CA ASN A 39 -2.30 8.99 0.00
C ASN A 39 -0.78 8.90 -0.16
N THR A 40 0.00 9.61 0.67
CA THR A 40 1.46 9.60 0.59
C THR A 40 2.09 9.23 1.93
N ARG A 41 3.13 8.37 1.87
CA ARG A 41 4.06 8.08 2.99
C ARG A 41 5.48 8.40 2.53
N SER A 42 6.21 7.40 2.04
CA SER A 42 7.48 7.55 1.29
C SER A 42 7.26 7.47 -0.22
N SER A 43 6.18 6.80 -0.62
CA SER A 43 5.62 6.76 -1.98
C SER A 43 4.11 6.94 -1.88
N THR A 44 3.46 7.05 -3.04
CA THR A 44 2.01 6.94 -3.14
C THR A 44 1.56 5.56 -2.63
N ILE A 45 0.50 5.54 -1.82
CA ILE A 45 -0.04 4.32 -1.19
C ILE A 45 -0.98 3.59 -2.16
N GLN A 46 -1.84 4.33 -2.85
CA GLN A 46 -2.86 3.80 -3.76
C GLN A 46 -2.83 4.50 -5.12
N GLU A 47 -3.22 3.80 -6.20
CA GLU A 47 -3.44 4.46 -7.48
C GLU A 47 -4.54 5.55 -7.40
N PRO A 48 -4.50 6.57 -8.27
CA PRO A 48 -5.41 7.72 -8.18
C PRO A 48 -6.89 7.37 -8.15
N SER A 49 -7.33 6.36 -8.91
CA SER A 49 -8.74 5.96 -8.95
C SER A 49 -9.21 5.28 -7.65
N ALA A 50 -8.34 4.53 -6.98
CA ALA A 50 -8.64 3.92 -5.68
C ALA A 50 -8.72 4.99 -4.59
N PHE A 51 -7.78 5.93 -4.57
CA PHE A 51 -7.83 7.05 -3.63
C PHE A 51 -9.06 7.94 -3.85
N HIS A 52 -9.45 8.20 -5.10
CA HIS A 52 -10.69 8.94 -5.43
C HIS A 52 -11.93 8.26 -4.81
N ARG A 53 -12.06 6.94 -4.95
CA ARG A 53 -13.17 6.19 -4.33
C ARG A 53 -13.18 6.34 -2.81
N ASP A 54 -12.02 6.24 -2.15
CA ASP A 54 -11.91 6.43 -0.71
C ASP A 54 -12.31 7.85 -0.28
N VAL A 55 -11.91 8.88 -1.05
CA VAL A 55 -12.31 10.27 -0.81
C VAL A 55 -13.82 10.44 -0.92
N VAL A 56 -14.43 9.94 -2.00
CA VAL A 56 -15.89 10.02 -2.21
C VAL A 56 -16.65 9.28 -1.11
N GLU A 57 -16.22 8.07 -0.75
CA GLU A 57 -16.85 7.28 0.30
C GLU A 57 -16.75 7.97 1.67
N CYS A 58 -15.56 8.43 2.06
CA CYS A 58 -15.38 9.15 3.33
C CYS A 58 -16.22 10.42 3.37
N ALA A 59 -16.22 11.18 2.28
CA ALA A 59 -16.95 12.43 2.18
C ALA A 59 -18.48 12.26 2.24
N ASN A 60 -19.01 11.20 1.62
CA ASN A 60 -20.44 10.88 1.70
C ASN A 60 -20.85 10.49 3.13
N ASN A 61 -19.94 9.87 3.88
CA ASN A 61 -20.18 9.39 5.25
C ASN A 61 -19.79 10.37 6.36
N SER A 62 -19.40 11.60 6.04
CA SER A 62 -19.00 12.64 7.01
C SER A 62 -19.86 13.87 6.87
N SER A 63 -20.22 14.52 7.97
CA SER A 63 -20.98 15.78 7.96
C SER A 63 -20.07 17.00 8.10
N THR A 64 -18.91 16.84 8.74
CA THR A 64 -17.93 17.90 8.97
C THR A 64 -16.58 17.58 8.31
N VAL A 65 -15.76 18.62 8.08
CA VAL A 65 -14.40 18.44 7.53
C VAL A 65 -13.50 17.64 8.48
N GLU A 66 -13.72 17.77 9.79
CA GLU A 66 -12.99 17.02 10.81
C GLU A 66 -13.32 15.52 10.76
N GLU A 67 -14.60 15.16 10.69
CA GLU A 67 -15.02 13.77 10.49
C GLU A 67 -14.46 13.20 9.20
N PHE A 68 -14.45 13.99 8.13
CA PHE A 68 -13.92 13.59 6.83
C PHE A 68 -12.41 13.28 6.92
N TYR A 69 -11.64 14.18 7.53
CA TYR A 69 -10.20 13.96 7.75
C TYR A 69 -9.90 12.80 8.67
N ASN A 70 -10.69 12.60 9.73
CA ASN A 70 -10.54 11.46 10.64
C ASN A 70 -10.78 10.14 9.90
N LYS A 71 -11.81 10.06 9.05
CA LYS A 71 -12.05 8.87 8.22
C LYS A 71 -10.91 8.62 7.22
N LEU A 72 -10.43 9.66 6.53
CA LEU A 72 -9.29 9.53 5.61
C LEU A 72 -8.00 9.07 6.32
N ALA A 73 -7.74 9.58 7.53
CA ALA A 73 -6.62 9.12 8.34
C ALA A 73 -6.76 7.63 8.74
N GLY A 74 -7.98 7.20 9.07
CA GLY A 74 -8.31 5.79 9.30
C GLY A 74 -8.01 4.92 8.08
N ARG A 75 -8.53 5.30 6.89
CA ARG A 75 -8.27 4.59 5.63
C ARG A 75 -6.79 4.53 5.29
N LYS A 76 -6.04 5.61 5.47
CA LYS A 76 -4.58 5.62 5.29
C LYS A 76 -3.91 4.57 6.19
N SER A 77 -4.33 4.51 7.45
CA SER A 77 -3.77 3.57 8.43
C SER A 77 -4.09 2.12 8.06
N GLU A 78 -5.32 1.83 7.63
CA GLU A 78 -5.72 0.52 7.13
C GLU A 78 -4.84 0.07 5.94
N ARG A 79 -4.66 0.93 4.94
CA ARG A 79 -3.85 0.64 3.75
C ARG A 79 -2.38 0.41 4.08
N ILE A 80 -1.81 1.20 4.99
CA ILE A 80 -0.43 1.00 5.46
C ILE A 80 -0.31 -0.36 6.16
N ASN A 81 -1.28 -0.74 7.01
CA ASN A 81 -1.26 -2.03 7.69
C ASN A 81 -1.37 -3.20 6.72
N GLU A 82 -2.20 -3.10 5.67
CA GLU A 82 -2.29 -4.11 4.61
C GLU A 82 -0.96 -4.28 3.87
N ILE A 83 -0.29 -3.17 3.55
CA ILE A 83 1.03 -3.17 2.92
C ILE A 83 2.06 -3.83 3.83
N ASP A 84 2.15 -3.39 5.09
CA ASP A 84 3.13 -3.90 6.06
C ASP A 84 2.91 -5.40 6.35
N ALA A 85 1.65 -5.84 6.41
CA ALA A 85 1.29 -7.26 6.51
C ALA A 85 1.77 -8.07 5.29
N ALA A 86 1.51 -7.58 4.07
CA ALA A 86 1.94 -8.25 2.84
C ALA A 86 3.47 -8.38 2.74
N TRP A 87 4.22 -7.37 3.20
CA TRP A 87 5.68 -7.43 3.27
C TRP A 87 6.16 -8.43 4.32
N THR A 88 5.52 -8.47 5.48
CA THR A 88 5.85 -9.42 6.56
C THR A 88 5.62 -10.85 6.11
N ASP A 89 4.48 -11.15 5.49
CA ASP A 89 4.14 -12.48 4.97
C ASP A 89 5.15 -12.95 3.92
N ARG A 90 5.54 -12.05 3.00
CA ARG A 90 6.58 -12.34 2.00
C ARG A 90 7.94 -12.61 2.64
N GLY A 91 8.31 -11.84 3.68
CA GLY A 91 9.55 -12.06 4.42
C GLY A 91 9.59 -13.42 5.10
N ILE A 92 8.49 -13.84 5.71
CA ILE A 92 8.34 -15.18 6.32
C ILE A 92 8.50 -16.26 5.25
N LEU A 93 7.81 -16.13 4.11
CA LEU A 93 7.89 -17.10 3.02
C LEU A 93 9.32 -17.23 2.48
N PHE A 94 10.00 -16.09 2.28
CA PHE A 94 11.38 -16.08 1.82
C PHE A 94 12.32 -16.75 2.84
N GLY A 95 12.17 -16.45 4.13
CA GLY A 95 12.93 -17.09 5.19
C GLY A 95 12.74 -18.62 5.22
N ILE A 96 11.49 -19.08 5.08
CA ILE A 96 11.18 -20.52 4.99
C ILE A 96 11.84 -21.16 3.77
N LEU A 97 11.77 -20.49 2.61
CA LEU A 97 12.36 -20.99 1.37
C LEU A 97 13.88 -21.12 1.49
N VAL A 98 14.56 -20.08 1.99
CA VAL A 98 16.02 -20.08 2.21
C VAL A 98 16.41 -21.21 3.16
N LYS A 99 15.70 -21.36 4.29
CA LYS A 99 15.96 -22.44 5.25
C LYS A 99 15.77 -23.82 4.63
N ARG A 100 14.76 -24.01 3.78
CA ARG A 100 14.53 -25.27 3.05
C ARG A 100 15.61 -25.58 2.03
N ILE A 101 16.10 -24.59 1.28
CA ILE A 101 17.20 -24.77 0.32
C ILE A 101 18.48 -25.16 1.06
N SER A 102 18.85 -24.42 2.11
CA SER A 102 20.02 -24.73 2.94
C SER A 102 19.93 -26.15 3.55
N THR A 103 18.75 -26.53 4.06
CA THR A 103 18.54 -27.89 4.60
C THR A 103 18.63 -28.97 3.52
N LYS A 104 18.22 -28.69 2.28
CA LYS A 104 18.37 -29.64 1.16
C LYS A 104 19.84 -29.80 0.78
N GLU A 105 20.63 -28.74 0.72
CA GLU A 105 22.07 -28.84 0.46
C GLU A 105 22.78 -29.65 1.55
N LEU A 106 22.43 -29.44 2.83
CA LEU A 106 22.91 -30.25 3.96
C LEU A 106 22.54 -31.74 3.83
N ARG A 107 21.36 -32.07 3.28
CA ARG A 107 20.97 -33.48 3.02
C ARG A 107 21.67 -34.07 1.79
N CYS A 108 22.00 -33.26 0.78
CA CYS A 108 22.76 -33.69 -0.38
C CYS A 108 24.23 -33.98 -0.04
N LEU A 109 24.81 -33.25 0.92
CA LEU A 109 26.16 -33.51 1.44
C LEU A 109 26.24 -34.79 2.29
N SER A 110 25.14 -35.25 2.90
CA SER A 110 25.20 -36.35 3.88
C SER A 110 25.16 -37.78 3.31
N ALA A 111 25.09 -37.98 1.99
CA ALA A 111 25.07 -39.33 1.40
C ALA A 111 26.46 -39.79 0.91
N SER A 112 27.38 -38.86 0.62
CA SER A 112 28.71 -39.15 0.07
C SER A 112 29.82 -38.96 1.11
N ASP A 113 29.67 -37.99 2.01
CA ASP A 113 30.71 -37.63 2.99
C ASP A 113 30.78 -38.61 4.18
N VAL A 114 29.72 -39.36 4.45
CA VAL A 114 29.71 -40.37 5.52
C VAL A 114 30.57 -41.59 5.15
N CYS A 115 30.67 -41.95 3.87
CA CYS A 115 31.53 -43.08 3.46
C CYS A 115 33.04 -42.75 3.53
N LEU A 116 33.44 -41.48 3.47
CA LEU A 116 34.86 -41.10 3.57
C LEU A 116 35.37 -41.02 5.03
N ALA A 117 34.46 -40.89 6.02
CA ALA A 117 34.84 -40.73 7.43
C ALA A 117 34.95 -42.05 8.23
N ILE A 118 34.50 -43.18 7.66
CA ILE A 118 34.57 -44.51 8.31
C ILE A 118 35.57 -45.47 7.65
N GLY A 119 36.32 -45.00 6.64
CA GLY A 119 37.23 -45.80 5.84
C GLY A 119 38.64 -45.22 5.80
N SER A 120 39.31 -45.09 6.95
CA SER A 120 40.78 -45.05 6.98
C SER A 120 41.32 -45.50 8.33
N ARG A 121 41.72 -46.78 8.29
CA ARG A 121 42.52 -47.60 9.22
C ARG A 121 41.78 -48.37 10.30
#